data_AF-A0A9W9Y100-F1
#
_entry.id   AF-A0A9W9Y100-F1
#
_cell.length_a   1.000
_cell.length_b   1.000
_cell.length_c   1.000
_cell.angle_alpha   90.00
_cell.angle_beta   90.00
_cell.angle_gamma   90.00
#
_symmetry.space_group_name_H-M   'P 1'
#
loop_
_entity.id
_entity.type
_entity.pdbx_description
1 polymer ?
#
loop_
_entity_poly.entity_id
_entity_poly.type
_entity_poly.pdbx_seq_one_letter_code
_entity_poly.pdbx_strand_id
1 'polypeptide(L)'
;MLPTPDTSHVSFDTIYEPSEDSYLFLDTLSSASESKWLSERFPKNQEASPLVVEVGTGSGVVLAFTAAQSQQIFGRRDILTLGTDVNRNACIATRKTATTAIQAEQQPSPQSVHISSLTADLCAPLRPGSVDVLLFNPPYVPTEDLPRLPSAAENDPAVSEAMSRSAKFDNDSYFLSLTYAGGADGMETTDRLLDAIPGVLSVRGVAYVLLCKQNRPDTVMERIRGWGGWQVETAGSSGMQAGWEKLVIVRIWREDCS
;
A
#
# COMPACT_ATOMS: atom_id res chain seq x y z
N MET A 1 7.83 17.85 -9.24
CA MET A 1 7.02 16.67 -8.91
C MET A 1 7.43 15.56 -9.85
N LEU A 2 7.58 14.34 -9.34
CA LEU A 2 7.80 13.15 -10.15
C LEU A 2 6.49 12.74 -10.83
N PRO A 3 6.52 12.07 -12.00
CA PRO A 3 5.31 11.75 -12.74
C PRO A 3 4.47 10.69 -12.00
N THR A 4 3.16 10.95 -11.90
CA THR A 4 2.18 9.98 -11.42
C THR A 4 1.95 8.90 -12.48
N PRO A 5 1.91 7.61 -12.12
CA PRO A 5 1.58 6.52 -13.05
C PRO A 5 0.22 6.69 -13.71
N ASP A 6 0.12 6.27 -14.97
CA ASP A 6 -1.15 6.23 -15.70
C ASP A 6 -2.05 5.09 -15.19
N THR A 7 -3.24 5.45 -14.72
CA THR A 7 -4.30 4.54 -14.27
C THR A 7 -5.54 4.60 -15.17
N SER A 8 -5.46 5.16 -16.38
CA SER A 8 -6.59 5.30 -17.31
C SER A 8 -7.21 3.96 -17.75
N HIS A 9 -6.49 2.84 -17.59
CA HIS A 9 -7.00 1.50 -17.86
C HIS A 9 -7.84 0.88 -16.73
N VAL A 10 -7.92 1.52 -15.57
CA VAL A 10 -8.57 0.97 -14.39
C VAL A 10 -10.07 1.27 -14.45
N SER A 11 -10.90 0.26 -14.19
CA SER A 11 -12.34 0.44 -13.97
C SER A 11 -12.56 0.71 -12.49
N PHE A 12 -12.96 1.94 -12.19
CA PHE A 12 -13.20 2.39 -10.81
C PHE A 12 -14.60 2.01 -10.28
N ASP A 13 -15.34 1.19 -11.03
CA ASP A 13 -16.62 0.64 -10.55
C ASP A 13 -16.44 -0.28 -9.34
N THR A 14 -15.27 -0.93 -9.24
CA THR A 14 -14.93 -1.90 -8.16
C THR A 14 -13.55 -1.71 -7.56
N ILE A 15 -12.78 -0.72 -8.05
CA ILE A 15 -11.39 -0.46 -7.67
C ILE A 15 -11.30 0.97 -7.18
N TYR A 16 -10.51 1.19 -6.14
CA TYR A 16 -10.25 2.52 -5.61
C TYR A 16 -9.58 3.43 -6.66
N GLU A 17 -10.21 4.58 -6.92
CA GLU A 17 -9.64 5.65 -7.75
C GLU A 17 -8.61 6.45 -6.92
N PRO A 18 -7.39 6.68 -7.43
CA PRO A 18 -6.39 7.49 -6.74
C PRO A 18 -6.94 8.84 -6.28
N SER A 19 -6.85 9.10 -4.98
CA SER A 19 -7.31 10.35 -4.37
C SER A 19 -6.19 11.01 -3.54
N GLU A 20 -6.53 12.05 -2.78
CA GLU A 20 -5.61 12.84 -1.94
C GLU A 20 -4.74 11.97 -1.01
N ASP A 21 -5.28 10.86 -0.51
CA ASP A 21 -4.57 9.88 0.32
C ASP A 21 -3.46 9.15 -0.45
N SER A 22 -3.73 8.79 -1.69
CA SER A 22 -2.80 8.15 -2.63
C SER A 22 -1.70 9.13 -3.03
N TYR A 23 -2.06 10.38 -3.31
CA TYR A 23 -1.10 11.44 -3.64
C TYR A 23 -0.22 11.83 -2.45
N LEU A 24 -0.78 11.85 -1.23
CA LEU A 24 0.02 12.02 -0.01
C LEU A 24 1.09 10.92 0.12
N PHE A 25 0.76 9.68 -0.25
CA PHE A 25 1.74 8.58 -0.28
C PHE A 25 2.88 8.86 -1.26
N LEU A 26 2.57 9.32 -2.48
CA LEU A 26 3.57 9.62 -3.50
C LEU A 26 4.49 10.78 -3.05
N ASP A 27 3.88 11.85 -2.53
CA ASP A 27 4.59 13.02 -2.02
C ASP A 27 5.47 12.66 -0.82
N THR A 28 4.99 11.78 0.07
CA THR A 28 5.74 11.33 1.24
C THR A 28 6.97 10.55 0.82
N LEU A 29 6.82 9.51 -0.02
CA LEU A 29 7.93 8.66 -0.46
C LEU A 29 8.97 9.43 -1.28
N SER A 30 8.52 10.38 -2.10
CA SER A 30 9.41 11.23 -2.92
C SER A 30 9.93 12.49 -2.21
N SER A 31 9.54 12.73 -0.95
CA SER A 31 10.06 13.84 -0.17
C SER A 31 11.56 13.69 0.06
N ALA A 32 12.28 14.82 0.13
CA ALA A 32 13.73 14.81 0.31
C ALA A 32 14.16 14.07 1.60
N SER A 33 13.38 14.15 2.66
CA SER A 33 13.65 13.47 3.93
C SER A 33 13.46 11.96 3.83
N GLU A 34 12.35 11.50 3.22
CA GLU A 34 12.09 10.06 3.13
C GLU A 34 12.94 9.37 2.07
N SER A 35 13.09 9.97 0.89
CA SER A 35 13.96 9.41 -0.13
C SER A 35 15.40 9.29 0.38
N LYS A 36 15.86 10.26 1.19
CA LYS A 36 17.16 10.14 1.88
C LYS A 36 17.17 8.95 2.85
N TRP A 37 16.19 8.86 3.75
CA TRP A 37 16.13 7.79 4.75
C TRP A 37 16.06 6.40 4.09
N LEU A 38 15.23 6.22 3.06
CA LEU A 38 15.11 4.97 2.30
C LEU A 38 16.40 4.65 1.55
N SER A 39 17.08 5.62 0.95
CA SER A 39 18.38 5.39 0.29
C SER A 39 19.48 4.98 1.27
N GLU A 40 19.48 5.53 2.48
CA GLU A 40 20.42 5.20 3.56
C GLU A 40 20.11 3.85 4.20
N ARG A 41 18.82 3.48 4.31
CA ARG A 41 18.37 2.18 4.82
C ARG A 41 18.53 1.04 3.80
N PHE A 42 18.50 1.37 2.50
CA PHE A 42 18.61 0.39 1.42
C PHE A 42 19.79 0.64 0.45
N PRO A 43 21.04 0.75 0.95
CA PRO A 43 22.19 1.11 0.13
C PRO A 43 22.49 0.07 -0.95
N LYS A 44 22.80 0.55 -2.16
CA LYS A 44 23.06 -0.29 -3.34
C LYS A 44 24.28 -1.21 -3.19
N ASN A 45 25.30 -0.78 -2.47
CA ASN A 45 26.64 -1.36 -2.60
C ASN A 45 26.91 -2.58 -1.70
N GLN A 46 25.98 -2.99 -0.85
CA GLN A 46 26.26 -4.00 0.18
C GLN A 46 25.12 -5.00 0.45
N GLU A 47 23.95 -4.83 -0.17
CA GLU A 47 22.76 -5.60 0.22
C GLU A 47 21.90 -6.05 -0.96
N ALA A 48 21.14 -7.12 -0.72
CA ALA A 48 20.16 -7.64 -1.65
C ALA A 48 19.15 -6.56 -2.06
N SER A 49 18.61 -6.70 -3.27
CA SER A 49 17.47 -5.94 -3.76
C SER A 49 16.31 -5.98 -2.77
N PRO A 50 15.79 -4.82 -2.31
CA PRO A 50 14.70 -4.82 -1.35
C PRO A 50 13.40 -5.31 -1.99
N LEU A 51 12.66 -6.13 -1.25
CA LEU A 51 11.28 -6.47 -1.57
C LEU A 51 10.32 -5.42 -1.01
N VAL A 52 9.72 -4.65 -1.92
CA VAL A 52 8.65 -3.69 -1.63
C VAL A 52 7.30 -4.36 -1.83
N VAL A 53 6.47 -4.37 -0.80
CA VAL A 53 5.11 -4.89 -0.84
C VAL A 53 4.10 -3.79 -0.56
N GLU A 54 3.12 -3.63 -1.43
CA GLU A 54 1.92 -2.84 -1.13
C GLU A 54 0.76 -3.79 -0.79
N VAL A 55 0.13 -3.54 0.36
CA VAL A 55 -1.11 -4.21 0.78
C VAL A 55 -2.30 -3.33 0.38
N GLY A 56 -3.39 -3.92 -0.13
CA GLY A 56 -4.55 -3.17 -0.61
C GLY A 56 -4.19 -2.28 -1.80
N THR A 57 -3.62 -2.86 -2.86
CA THR A 57 -3.01 -2.10 -3.96
C THR A 57 -3.99 -1.24 -4.76
N GLY A 58 -5.28 -1.60 -4.81
CA GLY A 58 -6.27 -0.87 -5.58
C GLY A 58 -5.87 -0.71 -7.05
N SER A 59 -5.76 0.53 -7.52
CA SER A 59 -5.30 0.87 -8.87
C SER A 59 -3.82 0.54 -9.12
N GLY A 60 -3.04 0.32 -8.06
CA GLY A 60 -1.60 0.08 -8.06
C GLY A 60 -0.75 1.33 -8.21
N VAL A 61 -1.34 2.52 -8.08
CA VAL A 61 -0.65 3.80 -8.31
C VAL A 61 0.54 4.00 -7.38
N VAL A 62 0.44 3.62 -6.11
CA VAL A 62 1.51 3.81 -5.11
C VAL A 62 2.67 2.84 -5.36
N LEU A 63 2.40 1.54 -5.53
CA LEU A 63 3.46 0.57 -5.86
C LEU A 63 4.10 0.87 -7.22
N ALA A 64 3.31 1.27 -8.23
CA ALA A 64 3.82 1.62 -9.54
C ALA A 64 4.72 2.86 -9.49
N PHE A 65 4.33 3.91 -8.75
CA PHE A 65 5.14 5.10 -8.56
C PHE A 65 6.45 4.76 -7.84
N THR A 66 6.36 3.99 -6.75
CA THR A 66 7.51 3.54 -5.96
C THR A 66 8.50 2.75 -6.83
N ALA A 67 7.99 1.86 -7.68
CA ALA A 67 8.80 1.09 -8.62
C ALA A 67 9.43 1.97 -9.69
N ALA A 68 8.64 2.81 -10.37
CA ALA A 68 9.09 3.62 -11.49
C ALA A 68 10.09 4.70 -11.07
N GLN A 69 9.90 5.28 -9.88
CA GLN A 69 10.73 6.35 -9.32
C GLN A 69 11.78 5.83 -8.32
N SER A 70 12.09 4.53 -8.33
CA SER A 70 12.97 3.91 -7.34
C SER A 70 14.39 4.51 -7.31
N GLN A 71 14.88 5.06 -8.44
CA GLN A 71 16.17 5.77 -8.45
C GLN A 71 16.16 7.01 -7.57
N GLN A 72 15.05 7.73 -7.52
CA GLN A 72 14.87 8.94 -6.73
C GLN A 72 14.57 8.59 -5.28
N ILE A 73 13.75 7.56 -5.04
CA ILE A 73 13.30 7.15 -3.70
C ILE A 73 14.36 6.34 -2.94
N PHE A 74 15.04 5.41 -3.60
CA PHE A 74 15.99 4.48 -2.98
C PHE A 74 17.44 4.69 -3.42
N GLY A 75 17.71 5.57 -4.39
CA GLY A 75 19.03 5.68 -5.00
C GLY A 75 19.40 4.49 -5.89
N ARG A 76 18.47 3.57 -6.16
CA ARG A 76 18.70 2.33 -6.91
C ARG A 76 17.47 1.93 -7.73
N ARG A 77 17.69 1.23 -8.85
CA ARG A 77 16.62 0.80 -9.76
C ARG A 77 16.31 -0.69 -9.70
N ASP A 78 17.03 -1.46 -8.91
CA ASP A 78 16.93 -2.92 -8.85
C ASP A 78 16.06 -3.39 -7.68
N ILE A 79 14.97 -2.68 -7.37
CA ILE A 79 14.01 -3.13 -6.34
C ILE A 79 13.06 -4.18 -6.92
N LEU A 80 12.52 -5.02 -6.04
CA LEU A 80 11.50 -6.02 -6.36
C LEU A 80 10.17 -5.55 -5.79
N THR A 81 9.09 -5.59 -6.58
CA THR A 81 7.75 -5.19 -6.10
C THR A 81 6.74 -6.33 -6.14
N LEU A 82 5.90 -6.41 -5.12
CA LEU A 82 4.78 -7.36 -5.02
C LEU A 82 3.55 -6.64 -4.45
N GLY A 83 2.38 -6.96 -4.99
CA GLY A 83 1.10 -6.44 -4.49
C GLY A 83 0.26 -7.51 -3.82
N THR A 84 -0.53 -7.16 -2.81
CA THR A 84 -1.64 -8.00 -2.32
C THR A 84 -2.93 -7.20 -2.28
N ASP A 85 -4.03 -7.76 -2.77
CA ASP A 85 -5.36 -7.14 -2.68
C ASP A 85 -6.44 -8.22 -2.53
N VAL A 86 -7.55 -7.91 -1.86
CA VAL A 86 -8.67 -8.85 -1.72
C VAL A 86 -9.52 -8.93 -3.00
N ASN A 87 -9.42 -7.91 -3.85
CA ASN A 87 -10.08 -7.81 -5.16
C ASN A 87 -9.13 -8.24 -6.28
N ARG A 88 -9.48 -9.31 -7.00
CA ARG A 88 -8.73 -9.81 -8.16
C ARG A 88 -8.57 -8.75 -9.26
N ASN A 89 -9.58 -7.91 -9.49
CA ASN A 89 -9.51 -6.87 -10.51
C ASN A 89 -8.48 -5.80 -10.14
N ALA A 90 -8.33 -5.48 -8.85
CA ALA A 90 -7.28 -4.59 -8.35
C ALA A 90 -5.88 -5.19 -8.56
N CYS A 91 -5.69 -6.50 -8.35
CA CYS A 91 -4.42 -7.17 -8.66
C CYS A 91 -4.05 -7.08 -10.16
N ILE A 92 -5.02 -7.27 -11.05
CA ILE A 92 -4.81 -7.17 -12.50
C ILE A 92 -4.47 -5.74 -12.90
N ALA A 93 -5.22 -4.76 -12.37
CA ALA A 93 -4.97 -3.34 -12.57
C ALA A 93 -3.55 -2.98 -12.12
N THR A 94 -3.16 -3.39 -10.91
CA THR A 94 -1.85 -3.12 -10.31
C THR A 94 -0.71 -3.64 -11.16
N ARG A 95 -0.79 -4.89 -11.64
CA ARG A 95 0.22 -5.45 -12.55
C ARG A 95 0.40 -4.59 -13.80
N LYS A 96 -0.70 -4.15 -14.41
CA LYS A 96 -0.65 -3.31 -15.61
C LYS A 96 -0.08 -1.92 -15.30
N THR A 97 -0.53 -1.27 -14.22
CA THR A 97 -0.03 0.05 -13.78
C THR A 97 1.47 0.00 -13.51
N ALA A 98 1.94 -0.97 -12.73
CA ALA A 98 3.35 -1.09 -12.35
C ALA A 98 4.26 -1.36 -13.55
N THR A 99 3.91 -2.34 -14.40
CA THR A 99 4.73 -2.69 -15.57
C THR A 99 4.82 -1.55 -16.58
N THR A 100 3.72 -0.86 -16.87
CA THR A 100 3.71 0.30 -17.78
C THR A 100 4.55 1.45 -17.22
N ALA A 101 4.41 1.78 -15.92
CA ALA A 101 5.15 2.87 -15.29
C ALA A 101 6.68 2.60 -15.27
N ILE A 102 7.10 1.38 -14.91
CA ILE A 102 8.52 1.01 -14.93
C ILE A 102 9.08 1.12 -16.35
N GLN A 103 8.34 0.63 -17.36
CA GLN A 103 8.78 0.67 -18.75
C GLN A 103 8.93 2.10 -19.28
N ALA A 104 8.02 3.00 -18.89
CA ALA A 104 8.05 4.41 -19.29
C ALA A 104 9.21 5.18 -18.65
N GLU A 105 9.51 4.92 -17.38
CA GLU A 105 10.41 5.76 -16.57
C GLU A 105 11.86 5.25 -16.48
N GLN A 106 12.13 3.96 -16.71
CA GLN A 106 13.42 3.35 -16.37
C GLN A 106 14.27 2.84 -17.54
N GLN A 107 14.38 3.58 -18.65
CA GLN A 107 15.21 3.15 -19.78
C GLN A 107 16.60 3.78 -19.80
N PRO A 108 17.69 3.03 -20.13
CA PRO A 108 17.84 1.56 -20.15
C PRO A 108 18.22 0.97 -18.77
N SER A 109 18.41 -0.35 -18.70
CA SER A 109 18.69 -1.17 -17.48
C SER A 109 19.82 -0.66 -16.57
N PRO A 110 19.81 -0.98 -15.26
CA PRO A 110 18.88 -1.86 -14.53
C PRO A 110 17.49 -1.24 -14.28
N GLN A 111 16.48 -2.10 -14.15
CA GLN A 111 15.07 -1.74 -13.94
C GLN A 111 14.49 -2.49 -12.75
N SER A 112 13.46 -1.89 -12.14
CA SER A 112 12.72 -2.50 -11.05
C SER A 112 11.87 -3.63 -11.61
N VAL A 113 11.65 -4.68 -10.83
CA VAL A 113 10.90 -5.86 -11.29
C VAL A 113 9.62 -5.98 -10.48
N HIS A 114 8.48 -5.85 -11.14
CA HIS A 114 7.20 -6.24 -10.57
C HIS A 114 7.05 -7.76 -10.65
N ILE A 115 7.14 -8.45 -9.51
CA ILE A 115 7.10 -9.91 -9.41
C ILE A 115 5.68 -10.42 -9.66
N SER A 116 4.71 -9.93 -8.88
CA SER A 116 3.33 -10.41 -8.93
C SER A 116 2.39 -9.48 -8.15
N SER A 117 1.08 -9.64 -8.42
CA SER A 117 0.00 -9.13 -7.57
C SER A 117 -0.88 -10.32 -7.16
N LEU A 118 -1.05 -10.53 -5.85
CA LEU A 118 -1.71 -11.70 -5.28
C LEU A 118 -3.09 -11.34 -4.75
N THR A 119 -4.10 -12.12 -5.12
CA THR A 119 -5.43 -12.01 -4.49
C THR A 119 -5.38 -12.65 -3.11
N ALA A 120 -5.35 -11.84 -2.05
CA ALA A 120 -5.11 -12.31 -0.69
C ALA A 120 -5.58 -11.32 0.38
N ASP A 121 -5.74 -11.84 1.60
CA ASP A 121 -6.05 -11.07 2.80
C ASP A 121 -4.76 -10.58 3.48
N LEU A 122 -4.52 -9.26 3.40
CA LEU A 122 -3.35 -8.60 3.98
C LEU A 122 -2.03 -9.34 3.63
N CYS A 123 -1.20 -9.57 4.64
CA CYS A 123 0.10 -10.24 4.52
C CYS A 123 0.02 -11.77 4.61
N ALA A 124 -1.17 -12.38 4.65
CA ALA A 124 -1.33 -13.82 4.85
C ALA A 124 -0.50 -14.73 3.91
N PRO A 125 -0.30 -14.41 2.60
CA PRO A 125 0.47 -15.28 1.72
C PRO A 125 1.99 -15.02 1.80
N LEU A 126 2.42 -14.01 2.55
CA LEU A 126 3.80 -13.56 2.57
C LEU A 126 4.62 -14.40 3.54
N ARG A 127 5.89 -14.63 3.17
CA ARG A 127 6.83 -15.33 4.03
C ARG A 127 7.15 -14.45 5.25
N PRO A 128 7.15 -15.01 6.48
CA PRO A 128 7.61 -14.26 7.64
C PRO A 128 9.03 -13.72 7.45
N GLY A 129 9.26 -12.48 7.89
CA GLY A 129 10.57 -11.83 7.83
C GLY A 129 11.09 -11.53 6.43
N SER A 130 10.24 -11.45 5.40
CA SER A 130 10.70 -11.27 4.01
C SER A 130 10.44 -9.90 3.40
N VAL A 131 9.64 -9.04 4.04
CA VAL A 131 9.25 -7.74 3.45
C VAL A 131 10.19 -6.65 3.93
N ASP A 132 10.87 -5.99 3.00
CA ASP A 132 11.81 -4.91 3.31
C ASP A 132 11.12 -3.54 3.38
N VAL A 133 10.13 -3.30 2.53
CA VAL A 133 9.30 -2.10 2.58
C VAL A 133 7.85 -2.52 2.45
N LEU A 134 7.03 -2.24 3.45
CA LEU A 134 5.59 -2.47 3.42
C LEU A 134 4.88 -1.12 3.26
N LEU A 135 3.98 -1.01 2.28
CA LEU A 135 3.15 0.16 2.04
C LEU A 135 1.69 -0.23 2.29
N PHE A 136 0.96 0.59 3.03
CA PHE A 136 -0.46 0.37 3.26
C PHE A 136 -1.26 1.66 3.33
N ASN A 137 -2.16 1.83 2.36
CA ASN A 137 -3.26 2.78 2.42
C ASN A 137 -4.55 2.00 2.79
N PRO A 138 -4.91 1.90 4.09
CA PRO A 138 -6.04 1.09 4.52
C PRO A 138 -7.40 1.63 4.06
N PRO A 139 -8.46 0.80 4.07
CA PRO A 139 -9.82 1.32 4.20
C PRO A 139 -9.98 1.92 5.61
N TYR A 140 -9.85 3.24 5.73
CA TYR A 140 -9.79 3.95 7.02
C TYR A 140 -11.09 4.65 7.43
N VAL A 141 -12.16 4.55 6.64
CA VAL A 141 -13.43 5.24 6.93
C VAL A 141 -14.22 4.46 7.98
N PRO A 142 -14.63 5.09 9.10
CA PRO A 142 -15.47 4.43 10.09
C PRO A 142 -16.81 3.99 9.49
N THR A 143 -17.16 2.72 9.69
CA THR A 143 -18.44 2.13 9.26
C THR A 143 -19.04 1.32 10.41
N GLU A 144 -20.36 1.07 10.36
CA GLU A 144 -21.04 0.26 11.39
C GLU A 144 -20.50 -1.17 11.42
N ASP A 145 -20.27 -1.75 10.24
CA ASP A 145 -19.72 -3.08 10.06
C ASP A 145 -18.55 -3.07 9.06
N LEU A 146 -17.61 -3.99 9.25
CA LEU A 146 -16.57 -4.30 8.28
C LEU A 146 -17.12 -5.26 7.22
N PRO A 147 -17.01 -4.97 5.90
CA PRO A 147 -17.44 -5.91 4.89
C PRO A 147 -16.65 -7.22 4.98
N ARG A 148 -17.33 -8.35 4.83
CA ARG A 148 -16.65 -9.64 4.77
C ARG A 148 -15.70 -9.69 3.59
N LEU A 149 -14.67 -10.53 3.69
CA LEU A 149 -13.75 -10.76 2.56
C LEU A 149 -14.44 -11.51 1.41
N PRO A 150 -14.08 -11.23 0.15
CA PRO A 150 -14.58 -11.97 -1.00
C PRO A 150 -14.14 -13.43 -0.98
N SER A 151 -15.03 -14.33 -1.36
CA SER A 151 -14.67 -15.72 -1.63
C SER A 151 -13.95 -15.86 -2.97
N ALA A 152 -13.30 -17.01 -3.20
CA ALA A 152 -12.66 -17.29 -4.48
C ALA A 152 -13.66 -17.28 -5.66
N ALA A 153 -14.91 -17.71 -5.42
CA ALA A 153 -15.96 -17.70 -6.45
C ALA A 153 -16.40 -16.27 -6.82
N GLU A 154 -16.44 -15.35 -5.85
CA GLU A 154 -16.81 -13.95 -6.12
C GLU A 154 -15.71 -13.19 -6.85
N ASN A 155 -14.46 -13.63 -6.71
CA ASN A 155 -13.33 -13.14 -7.50
C ASN A 155 -13.23 -13.79 -8.88
N ASP A 156 -14.09 -14.76 -9.23
CA ASP A 156 -14.07 -15.40 -10.54
C ASP A 156 -14.80 -14.52 -11.59
N PRO A 157 -14.12 -14.08 -12.67
CA PRO A 157 -14.76 -13.26 -13.71
C PRO A 157 -15.94 -13.96 -14.39
N ALA A 158 -15.95 -15.29 -14.48
CA ALA A 158 -17.06 -16.02 -15.09
C ALA A 158 -18.36 -15.86 -14.28
N VAL A 159 -18.25 -15.65 -12.97
CA VAL A 159 -19.40 -15.44 -12.09
C VAL A 159 -20.01 -14.06 -12.33
N SER A 160 -19.19 -13.00 -12.40
CA SER A 160 -19.70 -11.63 -12.63
C SER A 160 -20.30 -11.45 -14.03
N GLU A 161 -19.74 -12.10 -15.05
CA GLU A 161 -20.27 -12.07 -16.43
C GLU A 161 -21.64 -12.76 -16.56
N ALA A 162 -21.92 -13.75 -15.73
CA ALA A 162 -23.19 -14.48 -15.71
C ALA A 162 -24.27 -13.78 -14.86
N MET A 163 -23.95 -12.70 -14.14
CA MET A 163 -24.89 -12.01 -13.25
C MET A 163 -25.97 -11.25 -14.01
N SER A 164 -27.17 -11.17 -13.41
CA SER A 164 -28.16 -10.18 -13.82
C SER A 164 -27.63 -8.76 -13.55
N ARG A 165 -28.21 -7.76 -14.22
CA ARG A 165 -27.80 -6.35 -14.03
C ARG A 165 -27.92 -5.87 -12.57
N SER A 166 -28.94 -6.32 -11.84
CA SER A 166 -29.12 -5.97 -10.43
C SER A 166 -28.08 -6.65 -9.54
N ALA A 167 -27.86 -7.96 -9.73
CA ALA A 167 -26.86 -8.70 -8.96
C ALA A 167 -25.44 -8.16 -9.20
N LYS A 168 -25.14 -7.73 -10.42
CA LYS A 168 -23.87 -7.07 -10.73
C LYS A 168 -23.72 -5.75 -9.98
N PHE A 169 -24.75 -4.91 -9.94
CA PHE A 169 -24.70 -3.65 -9.19
C PHE A 169 -24.47 -3.86 -7.69
N ASP A 170 -25.12 -4.86 -7.10
CA ASP A 170 -24.92 -5.22 -5.69
C ASP A 170 -23.50 -5.73 -5.44
N ASN A 171 -22.96 -6.53 -6.38
CA ASN A 171 -21.58 -7.02 -6.32
C ASN A 171 -20.55 -5.89 -6.45
N ASP A 172 -20.76 -4.98 -7.40
CA ASP A 172 -19.88 -3.82 -7.61
C ASP A 172 -19.88 -2.92 -6.37
N SER A 173 -21.06 -2.67 -5.79
CA SER A 173 -21.21 -1.91 -4.53
C SER A 173 -20.49 -2.59 -3.35
N TYR A 174 -20.57 -3.91 -3.27
CA TYR A 174 -19.85 -4.69 -2.26
C TYR A 174 -18.33 -4.56 -2.43
N PHE A 175 -17.80 -4.72 -3.64
CA PHE A 175 -16.35 -4.55 -3.87
C PHE A 175 -15.89 -3.12 -3.61
N LEU A 176 -16.68 -2.12 -3.98
CA LEU A 176 -16.37 -0.73 -3.67
C LEU A 176 -16.34 -0.47 -2.16
N SER A 177 -17.22 -1.10 -1.39
CA SER A 177 -17.22 -0.98 0.09
C SER A 177 -15.91 -1.45 0.73
N LEU A 178 -15.25 -2.46 0.17
CA LEU A 178 -13.95 -2.96 0.65
C LEU A 178 -12.83 -1.91 0.53
N THR A 179 -13.00 -0.91 -0.34
CA THR A 179 -11.96 0.10 -0.60
C THR A 179 -11.90 1.18 0.48
N TYR A 180 -12.97 1.40 1.24
CA TYR A 180 -13.04 2.48 2.22
C TYR A 180 -13.51 2.05 3.61
N ALA A 181 -14.35 1.01 3.72
CA ALA A 181 -14.98 0.62 4.98
C ALA A 181 -13.96 -0.02 5.93
N GLY A 182 -13.62 0.71 7.00
CA GLY A 182 -12.64 0.29 8.01
C GLY A 182 -13.24 -0.28 9.30
N GLY A 183 -14.57 -0.38 9.39
CA GLY A 183 -15.26 -0.86 10.59
C GLY A 183 -15.16 0.13 11.76
N ALA A 184 -15.12 -0.40 12.99
CA ALA A 184 -15.04 0.39 14.22
C ALA A 184 -13.84 1.35 14.21
N ASP A 185 -14.12 2.64 14.40
CA ASP A 185 -13.14 3.75 14.33
C ASP A 185 -12.31 3.80 13.02
N GLY A 186 -12.72 3.05 11.99
CA GLY A 186 -11.97 2.89 10.74
C GLY A 186 -10.68 2.09 10.90
N MET A 187 -10.57 1.26 11.94
CA MET A 187 -9.31 0.65 12.36
C MET A 187 -9.27 -0.88 12.32
N GLU A 188 -10.37 -1.59 12.05
CA GLU A 188 -10.37 -3.06 12.15
C GLU A 188 -9.38 -3.72 11.20
N THR A 189 -9.33 -3.28 9.94
CA THR A 189 -8.35 -3.79 8.96
C THR A 189 -6.94 -3.29 9.28
N THR A 190 -6.81 -2.03 9.71
CA THR A 190 -5.53 -1.42 10.07
C THR A 190 -4.88 -2.11 11.26
N ASP A 191 -5.63 -2.42 12.30
CA ASP A 191 -5.16 -3.12 13.50
C ASP A 191 -4.66 -4.53 13.14
N ARG A 192 -5.38 -5.26 12.29
CA ARG A 192 -4.93 -6.57 11.79
C ARG A 192 -3.60 -6.49 11.05
N LEU A 193 -3.38 -5.44 10.24
CA LEU A 193 -2.08 -5.25 9.61
C LEU A 193 -1.01 -4.90 10.66
N LEU A 194 -1.29 -3.96 11.55
CA LEU A 194 -0.33 -3.53 12.58
C LEU A 194 0.15 -4.73 13.42
N ASP A 195 -0.75 -5.65 13.79
CA ASP A 195 -0.40 -6.88 14.50
C ASP A 195 0.49 -7.84 13.67
N ALA A 196 0.38 -7.80 12.33
CA ALA A 196 1.18 -8.63 11.43
C ALA A 196 2.58 -8.05 11.14
N ILE A 197 2.78 -6.72 11.29
CA ILE A 197 4.04 -6.03 10.98
C ILE A 197 5.25 -6.70 11.63
N PRO A 198 5.24 -7.06 12.94
CA PRO A 198 6.40 -7.67 13.56
C PRO A 198 6.82 -9.03 13.00
N GLY A 199 5.87 -9.79 12.43
CA GLY A 199 6.13 -11.10 11.86
C GLY A 199 6.50 -11.08 10.37
N VAL A 200 6.03 -10.08 9.61
CA VAL A 200 6.20 -10.03 8.15
C VAL A 200 7.45 -9.24 7.72
N LEU A 201 7.79 -8.17 8.44
CA LEU A 201 8.95 -7.34 8.08
C LEU A 201 10.26 -8.08 8.28
N SER A 202 11.17 -7.91 7.33
CA SER A 202 12.56 -8.35 7.47
C SER A 202 13.26 -7.58 8.60
N VAL A 203 14.47 -8.01 8.98
CA VAL A 203 15.24 -7.36 10.06
C VAL A 203 15.52 -5.87 9.76
N ARG A 204 15.70 -5.55 8.49
CA ARG A 204 15.93 -4.19 7.97
C ARG A 204 14.62 -3.50 7.53
N GLY A 205 13.49 -4.16 7.77
CA GLY A 205 12.21 -3.80 7.20
C GLY A 205 11.62 -2.52 7.77
N VAL A 206 10.86 -1.82 6.93
CA VAL A 206 10.08 -0.63 7.29
C VAL A 206 8.65 -0.77 6.78
N ALA A 207 7.67 -0.26 7.52
CA ALA A 207 6.29 -0.13 7.08
C ALA A 207 5.88 1.35 7.03
N TYR A 208 5.10 1.71 6.01
CA TYR A 208 4.42 3.00 5.88
C TYR A 208 2.92 2.74 5.90
N VAL A 209 2.22 3.32 6.88
CA VAL A 209 0.78 3.13 7.08
C VAL A 209 0.11 4.49 7.10
N LEU A 210 -0.91 4.69 6.27
CA LEU A 210 -1.72 5.90 6.30
C LEU A 210 -2.80 5.81 7.39
N LEU A 211 -3.01 6.93 8.09
CA LEU A 211 -4.03 7.10 9.11
C LEU A 211 -4.72 8.46 8.90
N CYS A 212 -6.04 8.50 9.11
CA CYS A 212 -6.77 9.77 9.21
C CYS A 212 -6.87 10.23 10.68
N LYS A 213 -7.38 11.43 10.90
CA LYS A 213 -7.55 12.01 12.25
C LYS A 213 -8.41 11.12 13.16
N GLN A 214 -9.45 10.50 12.61
CA GLN A 214 -10.40 9.65 13.33
C GLN A 214 -9.74 8.37 13.85
N ASN A 215 -8.73 7.87 13.16
CA ASN A 215 -7.94 6.71 13.58
C ASN A 215 -7.06 6.99 14.82
N ARG A 216 -7.04 8.23 15.33
CA ARG A 216 -6.24 8.69 16.48
C ARG A 216 -4.76 8.32 16.33
N PRO A 217 -4.05 8.90 15.35
CA PRO A 217 -2.67 8.51 15.03
C PRO A 217 -1.71 8.53 16.24
N ASP A 218 -1.85 9.51 17.14
CA ASP A 218 -1.01 9.60 18.34
C ASP A 218 -1.16 8.36 19.24
N THR A 219 -2.38 7.86 19.43
CA THR A 219 -2.66 6.63 20.19
C THR A 219 -2.10 5.39 19.49
N VAL A 220 -2.23 5.32 18.15
CA VAL A 220 -1.66 4.22 17.35
C VAL A 220 -0.13 4.21 17.49
N MET A 221 0.51 5.37 17.39
CA MET A 221 1.95 5.52 17.53
C MET A 221 2.43 5.17 18.96
N GLU A 222 1.71 5.60 20.00
CA GLU A 222 2.00 5.22 21.38
C GLU A 222 1.94 3.69 21.58
N ARG A 223 0.92 3.02 21.02
CA ARG A 223 0.81 1.56 21.06
C ARG A 223 2.01 0.89 20.39
N ILE A 224 2.42 1.37 19.22
CA ILE A 224 3.57 0.82 18.47
C ILE A 224 4.88 0.99 19.24
N ARG A 225 5.09 2.14 19.90
CA ARG A 225 6.27 2.34 20.78
C ARG A 225 6.31 1.32 21.94
N GLY A 226 5.15 0.80 22.35
CA GLY A 226 5.01 -0.27 23.34
C GLY A 226 5.43 -1.66 22.85
N TRP A 227 5.68 -1.88 21.56
CA TRP A 227 6.04 -3.21 21.00
C TRP A 227 7.46 -3.67 21.38
N GLY A 228 8.31 -2.77 21.88
CA GLY A 228 9.69 -3.06 22.31
C GLY A 228 10.68 -3.17 21.14
N GLY A 229 11.63 -2.24 21.07
CA GLY A 229 12.62 -2.19 19.98
C GLY A 229 12.08 -1.70 18.63
N TRP A 230 10.82 -1.24 18.62
CA TRP A 230 10.15 -0.64 17.47
C TRP A 230 10.10 0.88 17.60
N GLN A 231 10.36 1.55 16.50
CA GLN A 231 10.27 2.99 16.33
C GLN A 231 9.09 3.34 15.43
N VAL A 232 8.51 4.52 15.67
CA VAL A 232 7.44 5.07 14.84
C VAL A 232 7.49 6.58 14.79
N GLU A 233 7.44 7.13 13.59
CA GLU A 233 7.47 8.56 13.31
C GLU A 233 6.46 8.93 12.22
N THR A 234 6.03 10.19 12.21
CA THR A 234 5.25 10.73 11.08
C THR A 234 6.20 11.04 9.93
N ALA A 235 6.06 10.32 8.83
CA ALA A 235 6.84 10.52 7.59
C ALA A 235 6.24 11.61 6.70
N GLY A 236 4.92 11.73 6.69
CA GLY A 236 4.19 12.68 5.87
C GLY A 236 2.84 13.07 6.47
N SER A 237 2.32 14.23 6.06
CA SER A 237 1.04 14.77 6.55
C SER A 237 0.43 15.70 5.51
N SER A 238 -0.89 15.62 5.29
CA SER A 238 -1.61 16.55 4.40
C SER A 238 -1.69 17.98 4.97
N GLY A 239 -1.38 18.16 6.25
CA GLY A 239 -1.38 19.46 6.93
C GLY A 239 -2.78 19.89 7.37
N MET A 240 -2.95 21.19 7.64
CA MET A 240 -4.26 21.79 7.95
C MET A 240 -4.78 22.51 6.71
N GLN A 241 -5.29 21.77 5.73
CA GLN A 241 -6.05 22.36 4.63
C GLN A 241 -7.53 22.42 5.00
N ALA A 242 -8.20 23.52 4.66
CA ALA A 242 -9.61 23.72 4.99
C ALA A 242 -10.49 22.69 4.25
N GLY A 243 -11.27 21.91 5.01
CA GLY A 243 -12.31 21.02 4.46
C GLY A 243 -12.01 19.52 4.50
N TRP A 244 -10.76 19.10 4.75
CA TRP A 244 -10.38 17.69 4.74
C TRP A 244 -9.90 17.20 6.11
N GLU A 245 -10.10 15.91 6.37
CA GLU A 245 -9.51 15.26 7.53
C GLU A 245 -7.99 15.26 7.43
N LYS A 246 -7.30 15.54 8.54
CA LYS A 246 -5.84 15.47 8.60
C LYS A 246 -5.40 14.03 8.35
N LEU A 247 -4.72 13.79 7.24
CA LEU A 247 -4.10 12.52 6.89
C LEU A 247 -2.64 12.54 7.31
N VAL A 248 -2.15 11.43 7.83
CA VAL A 248 -0.74 11.24 8.18
C VAL A 248 -0.27 9.88 7.72
N ILE A 249 0.99 9.79 7.32
CA ILE A 249 1.67 8.53 7.04
C ILE A 249 2.68 8.30 8.15
N VAL A 250 2.55 7.18 8.85
CA VAL A 250 3.50 6.78 9.88
C VAL A 250 4.49 5.78 9.29
N ARG A 251 5.77 5.99 9.58
CA ARG A 251 6.87 5.08 9.27
C ARG A 251 7.18 4.27 10.53
N ILE A 252 7.19 2.94 10.41
CA ILE A 252 7.37 1.98 11.49
C ILE A 252 8.56 1.08 11.15
N TRP A 253 9.55 0.96 12.04
CA TRP A 253 10.73 0.11 11.80
C TRP A 253 11.34 -0.35 13.12
N ARG A 254 12.28 -1.31 13.04
CA ARG A 254 13.15 -1.67 14.17
C ARG A 254 14.46 -0.91 14.08
N GLU A 255 14.92 -0.35 15.19
CA GLU A 255 16.32 0.08 15.29
C GLU A 255 17.22 -1.14 15.15
N ASP A 256 18.28 -1.00 14.36
CA ASP A 256 19.25 -2.07 14.20
C ASP A 256 19.81 -2.41 15.59
N CYS A 257 19.71 -3.68 15.99
CA CYS A 257 20.39 -4.14 17.19
C CYS A 257 21.88 -4.07 16.90
N SER A 258 22.54 -3.01 17.37
CA SER A 258 23.99 -2.88 17.42
C SER A 258 24.62 -4.05 18.18
#